data_AF-A0A9N8EDG6-F1
#
_entry.id   AF-A0A9N8EDG6-F1
#
_cell.length_a   1.000
_cell.length_b   1.000
_cell.length_c   1.000
_cell.angle_alpha   90.00
_cell.angle_beta   90.00
_cell.angle_gamma   90.00
#
_symmetry.space_group_name_H-M   'P 1'
#
loop_
_entity.id
_entity.type
_entity.pdbx_description
1 polymer ?
#
loop_
_entity_poly.entity_id
_entity_poly.type
_entity_poly.pdbx_seq_one_letter_code
_entity_poly.pdbx_strand_id
1 'polypeptide(L)'
;MTGADEQPSLYERLGGDAFFNLLVTAVFDEKLEHPVLKQFFQNIPVSALKTHQIKLFRSIFGKESDKPTDEDLLDFMIRTHTHMFRDQGLNETGGG
;
A
#
# COMPACT_ATOMS: atom_id res chain seq x y z
N MET A 1 1.42 -39.17 2.16
CA MET A 1 1.18 -37.82 2.72
C MET A 1 2.20 -36.89 2.09
N THR A 2 1.88 -36.31 0.94
CA THR A 2 2.80 -35.40 0.23
C THR A 2 2.62 -34.01 0.82
N GLY A 3 3.58 -33.56 1.61
CA GLY A 3 3.71 -32.16 1.98
C GLY A 3 3.93 -31.37 0.71
N ALA A 4 2.92 -30.63 0.26
CA ALA A 4 3.14 -29.54 -0.66
C ALA A 4 4.04 -28.56 0.10
N ASP A 5 5.31 -28.48 -0.32
CA ASP A 5 6.25 -27.44 0.10
C ASP A 5 5.50 -26.10 0.17
N GLU A 6 5.35 -25.55 1.38
CA GLU A 6 4.95 -24.16 1.59
C GLU A 6 6.07 -23.28 1.05
N GLN A 7 6.09 -23.10 -0.26
CA GLN A 7 7.00 -22.17 -0.91
C GLN A 7 6.77 -20.78 -0.27
N PRO A 8 7.83 -20.10 0.18
CA PRO A 8 7.69 -18.80 0.78
C PRO A 8 7.02 -17.86 -0.23
N SER A 9 6.05 -17.10 0.26
CA SER A 9 5.35 -16.06 -0.51
C SER A 9 6.35 -15.07 -1.12
N LEU A 10 5.94 -14.32 -2.14
CA LEU A 10 6.79 -13.28 -2.70
C LEU A 10 7.17 -12.24 -1.64
N TYR A 11 6.27 -11.95 -0.70
CA TYR A 11 6.52 -11.09 0.44
C TYR A 11 7.69 -11.60 1.30
N GLU A 12 7.68 -12.90 1.65
CA GLU A 12 8.75 -13.54 2.43
C GLU A 12 10.06 -13.59 1.63
N ARG A 13 10.00 -13.92 0.34
CA ARG A 13 11.17 -13.98 -0.55
C ARG A 13 11.87 -12.64 -0.74
N LEU A 14 11.13 -11.54 -0.66
CA LEU A 14 11.69 -10.19 -0.73
C LEU A 14 12.29 -9.72 0.59
N GLY A 15 12.13 -10.47 1.69
CA GLY A 15 12.67 -10.11 3.02
C GLY A 15 11.61 -9.66 4.03
N GLY A 16 10.33 -9.84 3.70
CA GLY A 16 9.21 -9.61 4.63
C GLY A 16 9.11 -8.17 5.13
N ASP A 17 8.64 -8.03 6.37
CA ASP A 17 8.38 -6.72 6.97
C ASP A 17 9.60 -5.80 6.97
N ALA A 18 10.80 -6.34 7.19
CA ALA A 18 12.02 -5.53 7.21
C ALA A 18 12.26 -4.85 5.86
N PHE A 19 12.13 -5.61 4.76
CA PHE A 19 12.31 -5.09 3.42
C PHE A 19 11.23 -4.07 3.05
N PHE A 20 9.95 -4.39 3.29
CA PHE A 20 8.85 -3.50 2.93
C PHE A 20 8.80 -2.23 3.78
N ASN A 21 9.21 -2.28 5.05
CA ASN A 21 9.38 -1.07 5.86
C ASN A 21 10.43 -0.13 5.27
N LEU A 22 11.58 -0.68 4.83
CA LEU A 22 12.65 0.09 4.18
C LEU A 22 12.18 0.67 2.84
N LEU A 23 11.58 -0.16 1.98
CA LEU A 23 11.07 0.25 0.67
C LEU A 23 10.04 1.38 0.80
N VAL A 24 9.04 1.19 1.65
CA VAL A 24 7.96 2.16 1.84
C VAL A 24 8.48 3.43 2.50
N THR A 25 9.45 3.32 3.41
CA THR A 25 10.12 4.50 3.97
C THR A 25 10.81 5.32 2.89
N ALA A 26 11.64 4.68 2.04
CA ALA A 26 12.33 5.36 0.95
C ALA A 26 11.35 6.02 -0.04
N VAL A 27 10.27 5.31 -0.41
CA VAL A 27 9.26 5.84 -1.35
C VAL A 27 8.55 7.07 -0.77
N PHE A 28 8.09 7.03 0.47
CA PHE A 28 7.36 8.17 1.05
C PHE A 28 8.26 9.32 1.44
N ASP A 29 9.52 9.06 1.84
CA ASP A 29 10.47 10.13 2.11
C ASP A 29 10.77 10.93 0.82
N GLU A 30 10.83 10.27 -0.35
CA GLU A 30 10.99 10.95 -1.65
C GLU A 30 9.68 11.57 -2.18
N LYS A 31 8.57 10.80 -2.16
CA LYS A 31 7.29 11.23 -2.79
C LYS A 31 6.59 12.35 -2.03
N LEU A 32 6.77 12.45 -0.72
CA LEU A 32 6.17 13.54 0.07
C LEU A 32 6.88 14.88 -0.14
N GLU A 33 8.09 14.87 -0.69
CA GLU A 33 8.80 16.09 -1.10
C GLU A 33 8.37 16.56 -2.50
N HIS A 34 7.62 15.75 -3.25
CA HIS A 34 7.15 16.12 -4.59
C HIS A 34 6.10 17.24 -4.52
N PRO A 35 6.32 18.39 -5.20
CA PRO A 35 5.48 19.59 -5.05
C PRO A 35 3.99 19.35 -5.32
N VAL A 36 3.69 18.50 -6.31
CA VAL A 36 2.31 18.19 -6.71
C VAL A 36 1.62 17.21 -5.76
N LEU A 37 2.36 16.27 -5.17
CA LEU A 37 1.79 15.20 -4.35
C LEU A 37 1.64 15.62 -2.90
N LYS A 38 2.54 16.49 -2.41
CA LYS A 38 2.58 16.97 -1.03
C LYS A 38 1.24 17.51 -0.53
N GLN A 39 0.49 18.21 -1.38
CA GLN A 39 -0.80 18.81 -1.00
C GLN A 39 -1.88 17.78 -0.60
N PHE A 40 -1.83 16.57 -1.18
CA PHE A 40 -2.79 15.50 -0.88
C PHE A 40 -2.50 14.81 0.46
N PHE A 41 -1.24 14.87 0.91
CA PHE A 41 -0.79 14.17 2.11
C PHE A 41 -0.55 15.09 3.31
N GLN A 42 -0.75 16.40 3.17
CA GLN A 42 -0.44 17.41 4.21
C GLN A 42 -1.15 17.16 5.55
N ASN A 43 -2.35 16.55 5.52
CA ASN A 43 -3.17 16.28 6.71
C ASN A 43 -3.15 14.81 7.13
N ILE A 44 -2.36 13.97 6.46
CA ILE A 44 -2.30 12.54 6.74
C ILE A 44 -0.97 12.25 7.43
N PRO A 45 -0.98 11.63 8.62
CA PRO A 45 0.27 11.25 9.27
C PRO A 45 1.04 10.27 8.38
N VAL A 46 2.31 10.59 8.10
CA VAL A 46 3.20 9.78 7.24
C VAL A 46 3.28 8.33 7.71
N SER A 47 3.28 8.10 9.02
CA SER A 47 3.25 6.76 9.61
C SER A 47 2.02 5.94 9.20
N ALA A 48 0.85 6.58 9.04
CA ALA A 48 -0.35 5.92 8.57
C ALA A 48 -0.27 5.57 7.08
N LEU A 49 0.31 6.45 6.24
CA LEU A 49 0.57 6.15 4.83
C LEU A 49 1.51 4.96 4.67
N LYS A 50 2.62 4.96 5.41
CA LYS A 50 3.59 3.87 5.39
C LYS A 50 2.95 2.55 5.85
N THR A 51 2.18 2.59 6.94
CA THR A 51 1.46 1.41 7.44
C THR A 51 0.44 0.89 6.42
N HIS A 52 -0.31 1.78 5.78
CA HIS A 52 -1.31 1.41 4.78
C HIS A 52 -0.67 0.74 3.56
N GLN A 53 0.43 1.31 3.05
CA GLN A 53 1.14 0.77 1.91
C GLN A 53 1.76 -0.61 2.20
N ILE A 54 2.31 -0.84 3.39
CA ILE A 54 2.84 -2.15 3.80
C ILE A 54 1.72 -3.19 3.86
N LYS A 55 0.56 -2.84 4.42
CA LYS A 55 -0.61 -3.73 4.44
C LYS A 55 -1.05 -4.12 3.04
N LEU A 56 -1.05 -3.17 2.10
CA LEU A 56 -1.35 -3.45 0.70
C LEU A 56 -0.35 -4.43 0.09
N PHE A 57 0.95 -4.22 0.30
CA PHE A 57 1.98 -5.15 -0.21
C PHE A 57 1.88 -6.54 0.40
N ARG A 58 1.56 -6.65 1.70
CA ARG A 58 1.30 -7.94 2.35
C ARG A 58 0.08 -8.63 1.73
N SER A 59 -0.98 -7.89 1.41
CA SER A 59 -2.16 -8.42 0.72
C SER A 59 -1.83 -8.93 -0.69
N ILE A 60 -1.05 -8.18 -1.48
CA ILE A 60 -0.77 -8.55 -2.88
C ILE A 60 0.30 -9.67 -2.97
N PHE A 61 1.35 -9.58 -2.16
CA PHE A 61 2.53 -10.44 -2.27
C PHE A 61 2.60 -11.54 -1.20
N GLY A 62 1.72 -11.51 -0.21
CA GLY A 62 1.65 -12.51 0.87
C GLY A 62 1.06 -13.84 0.41
N LYS A 63 0.84 -14.74 1.37
CA LYS A 63 0.25 -16.05 1.11
C LYS A 63 -1.17 -15.92 0.59
N GLU A 64 -1.56 -16.77 -0.34
CA GLU A 64 -2.91 -16.79 -0.91
C GLU A 64 -3.99 -17.00 0.15
N SER A 65 -3.68 -17.78 1.20
CA SER A 65 -4.57 -18.01 2.36
C SER A 65 -4.88 -16.76 3.16
N ASP A 66 -4.00 -15.75 3.09
CA ASP A 66 -4.05 -14.55 3.91
C ASP A 66 -4.57 -13.35 3.11
N LYS A 67 -4.88 -13.55 1.82
CA LYS A 67 -5.40 -12.50 0.96
C LYS A 67 -6.87 -12.22 1.30
N PRO A 68 -7.25 -10.94 1.46
CA PRO A 68 -8.65 -10.56 1.46
C PRO A 68 -9.29 -10.95 0.12
N THR A 69 -10.61 -11.15 0.12
CA THR A 69 -11.33 -11.36 -1.13
C THR A 69 -11.18 -10.15 -2.05
N ASP A 70 -11.35 -10.32 -3.36
CA ASP A 70 -11.30 -9.21 -4.31
C ASP A 70 -12.31 -8.11 -3.97
N GLU A 71 -13.49 -8.49 -3.46
CA GLU A 71 -14.53 -7.57 -3.00
C GLU A 71 -14.08 -6.79 -1.76
N ASP A 72 -13.50 -7.47 -0.76
CA ASP A 72 -12.98 -6.81 0.45
C ASP A 72 -11.82 -5.84 0.14
N LEU A 73 -10.94 -6.22 -0.80
CA LEU A 73 -9.82 -5.38 -1.23
C LEU A 73 -10.32 -4.15 -1.99
N LEU A 74 -11.29 -4.32 -2.91
CA LEU A 74 -11.88 -3.23 -3.67
C LEU A 74 -12.62 -2.25 -2.76
N ASP A 75 -13.45 -2.76 -1.84
CA ASP A 75 -14.18 -1.95 -0.86
C ASP A 75 -13.22 -1.18 0.05
N PHE A 76 -12.14 -1.83 0.49
CA PHE A 76 -11.11 -1.18 1.30
C PHE A 76 -10.42 -0.04 0.53
N MET A 77 -10.07 -0.25 -0.74
CA MET A 77 -9.42 0.74 -1.60
C MET A 77 -10.35 1.92 -1.89
N ILE A 78 -11.60 1.65 -2.24
CA ILE A 78 -12.63 2.68 -2.47
C ILE A 78 -12.83 3.48 -1.19
N ARG A 79 -13.10 2.84 -0.05
CA ARG A 79 -13.40 3.54 1.21
C ARG A 79 -12.23 4.40 1.67
N THR A 80 -11.00 3.93 1.47
CA THR A 80 -9.80 4.67 1.91
C THR A 80 -9.50 5.88 1.01
N HIS A 81 -9.72 5.78 -0.30
CA HIS A 81 -9.27 6.81 -1.25
C HIS A 81 -10.38 7.72 -1.77
N THR A 82 -11.67 7.36 -1.63
CA THR A 82 -12.82 8.13 -2.18
C THR A 82 -12.81 9.60 -1.74
N HIS A 83 -12.47 9.88 -0.47
CA HIS A 83 -12.42 11.27 0.01
C HIS A 83 -11.29 12.09 -0.64
N MET A 84 -10.16 11.46 -1.01
CA MET A 84 -9.07 12.14 -1.75
C MET A 84 -9.47 12.43 -3.20
N PHE A 85 -10.20 11.50 -3.84
CA PHE A 85 -10.73 11.71 -5.20
C PHE A 85 -11.83 12.79 -5.22
N ARG A 86 -12.78 12.71 -4.29
CA ARG A 86 -13.96 13.58 -4.27
C ARG A 86 -13.66 14.98 -3.75
N ASP A 87 -12.88 15.09 -2.68
CA ASP A 87 -12.77 16.32 -1.92
C ASP A 87 -11.43 17.05 -2.15
N GLN A 88 -10.40 16.34 -2.62
CA GLN A 88 -9.07 16.91 -2.87
C GLN A 88 -8.70 16.97 -4.36
N GLY A 89 -9.53 16.43 -5.26
CA GLY A 89 -9.32 16.53 -6.71
C GLY A 89 -8.20 15.64 -7.24
N LEU A 90 -7.82 14.58 -6.50
CA LEU A 90 -6.84 13.61 -6.97
C LEU A 90 -7.34 12.94 -8.26
N ASN A 91 -6.52 12.91 -9.31
CA ASN A 91 -6.84 12.26 -10.59
C ASN A 91 -5.57 11.70 -11.24
N GLU A 92 -5.73 11.00 -12.37
CA GLU A 92 -4.65 10.37 -13.13
C GLU A 92 -3.55 11.33 -13.59
N THR A 93 -3.85 12.64 -13.62
CA THR A 93 -2.94 13.69 -14.09
C THR A 93 -2.35 14.54 -12.97
N GLY A 94 -2.61 14.23 -11.70
CA GLY A 94 -2.01 14.93 -10.56
C GLY A 94 -2.59 16.32 -10.25
N GLY A 95 -3.87 16.56 -10.53
CA GLY A 95 -4.54 17.83 -10.24
C GLY A 95 -4.39 18.86 -11.36
N GLY A 96 -5.48 19.59 -11.66
CA GLY A 96 -5.56 20.62 -12.70
C GLY A 96 -4.99 21.97 -12.31
#